data_AF-A0A0P8CC84-F1
#
_entry.id   AF-A0A0P8CC84-F1
#
_cell.length_a   1.000
_cell.length_b   1.000
_cell.length_c   1.000
_cell.angle_alpha   90.00
_cell.angle_beta   90.00
_cell.angle_gamma   90.00
#
_symmetry.space_group_name_H-M   'P 1'
#
loop_
_entity.id
_entity.type
_entity.pdbx_description
1 polymer ?
#
loop_
_entity_poly.entity_id
_entity_poly.type
_entity_poly.pdbx_seq_one_letter_code
_entity_poly.pdbx_strand_id
1 'polypeptide(L)' 'MSETVYIETSILGYLTARPSRDLVVAANIQITREWWETRRSSFQLYSSQAVVKETSQGDAKIAA' A
#
# COMPACT_ATOMS: atom_id res chain seq x y z
N MET A 1 0.58 -23.02 9.06
CA MET A 1 -0.38 -22.02 8.53
C MET A 1 0.40 -20.74 8.34
N SER A 2 0.33 -20.12 7.17
CA SER A 2 0.95 -18.81 6.94
C SER A 2 0.07 -17.73 7.58
N GLU A 3 0.69 -16.78 8.28
CA GLU A 3 -0.05 -15.64 8.85
C GLU A 3 -0.67 -14.80 7.72
N THR A 4 -1.89 -14.34 7.94
CA THR A 4 -2.66 -13.58 6.94
C THR A 4 -2.66 -12.10 7.29
N VAL A 5 -2.40 -11.24 6.31
CA VAL A 5 -2.42 -9.77 6.48
C VAL A 5 -3.43 -9.14 5.54
N TYR A 6 -4.34 -8.35 6.10
CA TYR A 6 -5.30 -7.57 5.33
C TYR A 6 -4.65 -6.27 4.85
N ILE A 7 -4.82 -5.96 3.57
CA ILE A 7 -4.27 -4.76 2.93
C ILE A 7 -5.39 -3.75 2.71
N GLU A 8 -5.29 -2.61 3.39
CA GLU A 8 -6.17 -1.45 3.21
C GLU A 8 -5.75 -0.56 2.03
N THR A 9 -6.68 0.26 1.53
CA THR A 9 -6.43 1.18 0.42
C THR A 9 -5.23 2.10 0.68
N SER A 10 -5.06 2.59 1.92
CA SER A 10 -3.96 3.48 2.29
C SER A 10 -2.57 2.86 2.04
N ILE A 11 -2.41 1.55 2.21
CA ILE A 11 -1.15 0.86 1.93
C ILE A 11 -0.82 1.00 0.44
N LEU A 12 -1.80 0.71 -0.42
CA LEU A 12 -1.65 0.81 -1.87
C LEU A 12 -1.38 2.28 -2.30
N GLY A 13 -2.08 3.23 -1.67
CA GLY A 13 -1.85 4.66 -1.89
C GLY A 13 -0.42 5.09 -1.54
N TYR A 14 0.14 4.62 -0.42
CA TYR A 14 1.51 4.93 -0.04
C TYR A 14 2.57 4.25 -0.93
N LEU A 15 2.28 3.07 -1.49
CA LEU A 15 3.19 2.44 -2.45
C LEU A 15 3.37 3.30 -3.71
N THR A 16 2.28 3.87 -4.22
CA THR A 16 2.28 4.72 -5.42
C THR A 16 2.52 6.21 -5.13
N ALA A 17 2.59 6.60 -3.86
CA ALA A 17 2.73 8.00 -3.48
C ALA A 17 4.08 8.60 -3.90
N ARG A 18 4.06 9.87 -4.29
CA ARG A 18 5.27 10.66 -4.51
C ARG A 18 5.93 11.02 -3.18
N PRO A 19 7.24 11.27 -3.14
CA PRO A 19 7.89 11.82 -1.97
C PRO A 19 7.17 13.06 -1.45
N SER A 20 6.88 13.09 -0.15
CA SER A 20 6.19 14.18 0.50
C SER A 20 7.16 15.04 1.31
N ARG A 21 6.88 16.34 1.41
CA ARG A 21 7.57 17.26 2.34
C ARG A 21 6.97 17.23 3.74
N ASP A 22 5.77 16.68 3.88
CA ASP A 22 5.18 16.38 5.18
C ASP A 22 5.90 15.17 5.78
N LEU A 23 6.54 15.36 6.94
CA LEU A 23 7.37 14.35 7.58
C LEU A 23 6.58 13.10 7.98
N VAL A 24 5.32 13.25 8.40
CA VAL A 24 4.48 12.11 8.80
C VAL A 24 4.11 11.29 7.57
N VAL A 25 3.70 11.96 6.49
CA VAL A 25 3.40 11.29 5.23
C VAL A 25 4.64 10.62 4.65
N ALA A 26 5.80 11.29 4.67
CA ALA A 26 7.06 10.74 4.21
C ALA A 26 7.45 9.47 4.98
N ALA A 27 7.30 9.47 6.32
CA ALA A 27 7.56 8.30 7.15
C ALA A 27 6.62 7.13 6.81
N ASN A 28 5.32 7.39 6.64
CA ASN A 28 4.35 6.37 6.26
C ASN A 28 4.65 5.75 4.89
N ILE A 29 5.02 6.58 3.89
CA ILE A 29 5.46 6.10 2.57
C ILE A 29 6.67 5.18 2.73
N GLN A 30 7.68 5.62 3.48
CA GLN A 30 8.93 4.88 3.62
C GLN A 30 8.71 3.53 4.31
N ILE A 31 8.02 3.51 5.46
CA ILE A 31 7.73 2.29 6.21
C ILE A 31 6.88 1.32 5.39
N THR A 32 5.88 1.83 4.67
CA THR A 32 5.03 1.00 3.81
C THR A 32 5.84 0.32 2.71
N ARG A 33 6.72 1.06 2.03
CA ARG A 33 7.61 0.51 0.99
C ARG A 33 8.59 -0.51 1.55
N GLU A 34 9.24 -0.19 2.66
CA GLU A 34 10.19 -1.10 3.30
C GLU A 34 9.51 -2.42 3.69
N TRP A 35 8.33 -2.38 4.32
CA TRP A 35 7.57 -3.57 4.66
C TRP A 35 7.15 -4.36 3.41
N TRP A 36 6.69 -3.65 2.37
CA TRP A 36 6.27 -4.29 1.12
C TRP A 36 7.40 -5.05 0.45
N GLU A 37 8.61 -4.48 0.40
CA GLU A 37 9.76 -5.13 -0.23
C GLU A 37 10.34 -6.26 0.63
N THR A 38 10.39 -6.09 1.95
CA THR A 38 11.17 -6.98 2.82
C THR A 38 10.34 -8.06 3.52
N ARG A 39 9.03 -7.85 3.69
CA ARG A 39 8.19 -8.69 4.57
C ARG A 39 6.98 -9.29 3.88
N ARG A 40 6.42 -8.67 2.85
CA ARG A 40 5.11 -9.07 2.28
C ARG A 40 5.06 -10.54 1.83
N SER A 41 6.19 -11.08 1.37
CA SER A 41 6.31 -12.46 0.88
C SER A 41 6.19 -13.52 1.98
N SER A 42 6.36 -13.12 3.25
CA SER A 42 6.19 -14.00 4.41
C SER A 42 4.72 -14.20 4.80
N PHE A 43 3.80 -13.46 4.19
CA PHE A 43 2.38 -13.45 4.57
C PHE A 43 1.48 -13.82 3.39
N GLN A 44 0.30 -14.35 3.71
CA GLN A 44 -0.79 -14.41 2.75
C GLN A 44 -1.55 -13.08 2.78
N LEU A 45 -1.43 -12.31 1.69
CA LEU A 45 -2.07 -11.00 1.57
C LEU A 45 -3.49 -11.14 1.02
N TYR A 46 -4.42 -10.38 1.60
CA TYR A 46 -5.80 -10.31 1.12
C TYR A 46 -6.35 -8.90 1.28
N SER A 47 -7.40 -8.58 0.52
CA SER A 47 -8.07 -7.28 0.58
C SER A 47 -9.56 -7.43 0.25
N SER A 48 -10.37 -6.44 0.61
CA SER A 48 -11.80 -6.47 0.38
C SER A 48 -12.16 -5.96 -1.02
N GLN A 49 -13.38 -6.28 -1.48
CA GLN A 49 -13.92 -5.70 -2.71
C GLN A 49 -14.08 -4.18 -2.64
N ALA A 50 -14.24 -3.61 -1.44
CA ALA A 50 -14.29 -2.16 -1.26
C ALA A 50 -12.94 -1.51 -1.58
N VAL A 51 -11.82 -2.10 -1.13
CA VAL A 51 -10.47 -1.64 -1.45
C VAL A 51 -10.20 -1.74 -2.95
N VAL A 52 -10.60 -2.86 -3.60
CA VAL A 52 -10.49 -3.00 -5.06
C VAL A 52 -11.27 -1.90 -5.78
N LYS A 53 -12.50 -1.63 -5.35
CA LYS A 53 -13.34 -0.57 -5.93
C LYS A 53 -12.73 0.82 -5.75
N GLU A 54 -12.19 1.13 -4.57
CA GLU A 54 -11.59 2.43 -4.27
C GLU A 54 -10.31 2.64 -5.09
N THR A 55 -9.41 1.67 -5.07
CA THR A 55 -8.11 1.74 -5.78
C THR A 55 -8.26 1.81 -7.29
N SER A 56 -9.29 1.16 -7.85
CA SER A 56 -9.62 1.23 -9.28
C SER A 56 -10.10 2.62 -9.73
N GLN A 57 -10.51 3.49 -8.80
CA GLN A 57 -10.91 4.88 -9.10
C GLN A 57 -9.74 5.87 -8.98
N GLY A 58 -8.52 5.39 -8.72
CA GLY A 58 -7.32 6.23 -8.63
C GLY A 58 -6.90 6.87 -9.96
N ASP A 59 -5.96 7.82 -9.90
CA ASP A 59 -5.44 8.51 -11.09
C ASP A 59 -4.57 7.56 -11.93
N ALA A 60 -4.99 7.30 -13.17
CA ALA A 60 -4.27 6.46 -14.12
C ALA A 60 -2.83 6.96 -14.42
N LYS A 61 -2.57 8.27 -14.28
CA LYS A 61 -1.22 8.85 -14.45
C LYS A 61 -0.25 8.47 -13.33
N ILE A 62 -0.77 8.04 -12.18
CA ILE A 62 0.02 7.54 -11.06
C ILE A 62 0.24 6.03 -11.18
N ALA A 63 -0.66 5.32 -11.88
CA ALA A 63 -0.63 3.86 -12.02
C ALA A 63 0.29 3.32 -13.13
N ALA A 64 0.68 4.16 -14.10
CA ALA A 64 1.55 3.82 -15.24
C ALA A 64 3.04 4.06 -14.93
#